data_AF-A0A6N9NSJ2-F1
#
_entry.id   AF-A0A6N9NSJ2-F1
#
_cell.length_a   1.000
_cell.length_b   1.000
_cell.length_c   1.000
_cell.angle_alpha   90.00
_cell.angle_beta   90.00
_cell.angle_gamma   90.00
#
_symmetry.space_group_name_H-M   'P 1'
#
loop_
_entity.id
_entity.type
_entity.pdbx_description
1 polymer ?
#
loop_
_entity_poly.entity_id
_entity_poly.type
_entity_poly.pdbx_seq_one_letter_code
_entity_poly.pdbx_strand_id
1 'polypeptide(L)'
;MSRLTEKFVQMRALSFLKDYYKEKYELEKVFCKDEVCTTSMKRADGLICFNSKKQKEHTVSIEAKSHKTLRNLITSWNDYKFALHSILPSLVIGFLSLYFFQNMAWYFTALLSIALVLFMTFLISITLMVLESDKYKLIDVVTQIHQYPANEKWIAVSKDSLNLTQKLKHSNFQTKDNFENFVSVCQSQRIGLLIISRRKTEIENEPGFSKGDFLDSYILKNKIKRKINNE
;
A
#
# COMPACT_ATOMS: atom_id res chain seq x y z
N MET A 1 17.99 20.03 14.23
CA MET A 1 18.55 19.14 13.18
C MET A 1 17.74 19.29 11.90
N SER A 2 18.39 19.43 10.74
CA SER A 2 17.69 19.50 9.44
C SER A 2 17.04 18.14 9.11
N ARG A 3 15.84 18.15 8.56
CA ARG A 3 15.10 16.92 8.27
C ARG A 3 15.50 16.39 6.89
N LEU A 4 15.48 15.06 6.71
CA LEU A 4 15.77 14.46 5.41
C LEU A 4 14.74 14.88 4.35
N THR A 5 15.23 15.24 3.16
CA THR A 5 14.41 15.55 1.98
C THR A 5 13.98 14.27 1.27
N GLU A 6 12.88 14.33 0.53
CA GLU A 6 12.37 13.19 -0.24
C GLU A 6 13.36 12.68 -1.27
N LYS A 7 13.98 13.59 -2.03
CA LYS A 7 15.04 13.27 -2.98
C LYS A 7 16.22 12.53 -2.34
N PHE A 8 16.58 12.89 -1.10
CA PHE A 8 17.64 12.16 -0.37
C PHE A 8 17.21 10.72 -0.05
N VAL A 9 15.98 10.54 0.45
CA VAL A 9 15.42 9.21 0.78
C VAL A 9 15.37 8.35 -0.49
N GLN A 10 14.83 8.91 -1.57
CA GLN A 10 14.73 8.27 -2.88
C GLN A 10 16.10 7.82 -3.43
N MET A 11 17.06 8.74 -3.52
CA MET A 11 18.40 8.41 -4.02
C MET A 11 19.11 7.37 -3.14
N ARG A 12 18.97 7.48 -1.82
CA ARG A 12 19.57 6.54 -0.88
C ARG A 12 18.94 5.15 -0.99
N ALA A 13 17.61 5.07 -1.16
CA ALA A 13 16.87 3.83 -1.38
C ALA A 13 17.31 3.15 -2.68
N LEU A 14 17.34 3.91 -3.78
CA LEU A 14 17.74 3.41 -5.10
C LEU A 14 19.17 2.89 -5.10
N SER A 15 20.11 3.61 -4.50
CA SER A 15 21.50 3.18 -4.39
C SER A 15 21.59 1.90 -3.56
N PHE A 16 20.97 1.88 -2.38
CA PHE A 16 21.00 0.72 -1.49
C PHE A 16 20.41 -0.53 -2.16
N LEU A 17 19.23 -0.41 -2.79
CA LEU A 17 18.58 -1.54 -3.45
C LEU A 17 19.34 -2.01 -4.69
N LYS A 18 19.94 -1.09 -5.46
CA LYS A 18 20.80 -1.46 -6.58
C LYS A 18 21.94 -2.37 -6.12
N ASP A 19 22.63 -1.99 -5.05
CA ASP A 19 23.76 -2.77 -4.52
C ASP A 19 23.27 -4.08 -3.91
N TYR A 20 22.18 -4.05 -3.15
CA TYR A 20 21.51 -5.23 -2.59
C TYR A 20 21.16 -6.27 -3.66
N TYR A 21 20.54 -5.87 -4.78
CA TYR A 21 20.19 -6.81 -5.85
C TYR A 21 21.41 -7.29 -6.64
N LYS A 22 22.41 -6.43 -6.83
CA LYS A 22 23.67 -6.82 -7.45
C LYS A 22 24.35 -7.93 -6.68
N GLU A 23 24.40 -7.82 -5.37
CA GLU A 23 24.97 -8.84 -4.49
C GLU A 23 24.09 -10.09 -4.45
N LYS A 24 22.79 -9.93 -4.18
CA LYS A 24 21.83 -11.04 -4.02
C LYS A 24 21.71 -11.96 -5.25
N TYR A 25 21.91 -11.40 -6.44
CA TYR A 25 21.75 -12.12 -7.72
C TYR A 25 23.03 -12.16 -8.57
N GLU A 26 24.17 -11.72 -8.03
CA GLU A 26 25.47 -11.67 -8.72
C GLU A 26 25.38 -10.95 -10.10
N LEU A 27 24.75 -9.77 -10.10
CA LEU A 27 24.40 -9.07 -11.34
C LEU A 27 25.49 -8.09 -11.76
N GLU A 28 25.96 -8.23 -13.00
CA GLU A 28 26.81 -7.22 -13.64
C GLU A 28 25.99 -5.98 -14.05
N LYS A 29 24.87 -6.23 -14.75
CA LYS A 29 24.04 -5.22 -15.41
C LYS A 29 22.71 -5.04 -14.66
N VAL A 30 22.52 -3.82 -14.13
CA VAL A 30 21.28 -3.40 -13.48
C VAL A 30 20.88 -2.03 -14.03
N PHE A 31 19.66 -1.92 -14.55
CA PHE A 31 19.04 -0.65 -14.82
C PHE A 31 18.47 -0.09 -13.51
N CYS A 32 18.82 1.15 -13.18
CA CYS A 32 18.30 1.84 -12.01
C CYS A 32 18.09 3.30 -12.43
N LYS A 33 16.88 3.81 -12.21
CA LYS A 33 16.53 5.20 -12.52
C LYS A 33 15.45 5.70 -11.57
N ASP A 34 15.57 6.95 -11.16
CA ASP A 34 14.57 7.71 -10.45
C ASP A 34 13.48 8.24 -11.40
N GLU A 35 12.29 8.49 -10.86
CA GLU A 35 11.20 9.19 -11.55
C GLU A 35 10.81 8.56 -12.91
N VAL A 36 10.46 7.27 -12.90
CA VAL A 36 10.08 6.56 -14.14
C VAL A 36 8.57 6.53 -14.32
N CYS A 37 8.12 7.00 -15.49
CA CYS A 37 6.70 7.02 -15.83
C CYS A 37 6.21 5.67 -16.39
N THR A 38 5.02 5.29 -15.95
CA THR A 38 4.20 4.23 -16.54
C THR A 38 3.52 4.72 -17.82
N THR A 39 3.04 3.79 -18.64
CA THR A 39 2.21 4.09 -19.82
C THR A 39 0.90 4.79 -19.44
N SER A 40 0.43 4.62 -18.20
CA SER A 40 -0.73 5.31 -17.61
C SER A 40 -0.41 6.69 -17.03
N MET A 41 0.76 7.27 -17.35
CA MET A 41 1.19 8.60 -16.89
C MET A 41 1.32 8.73 -15.36
N LYS A 42 1.51 7.62 -14.65
CA LYS A 42 1.89 7.62 -13.22
C LYS A 42 3.40 7.57 -13.11
N ARG A 43 3.98 8.19 -12.07
CA ARG A 43 5.43 8.30 -11.91
C ARG A 43 5.87 7.61 -10.64
N ALA A 44 6.61 6.51 -10.79
CA ALA A 44 7.25 5.85 -9.67
C ALA A 44 8.49 6.64 -9.23
N ASP A 45 8.73 6.74 -7.93
CA ASP A 45 9.92 7.42 -7.40
C ASP A 45 11.20 6.69 -7.80
N GLY A 46 11.16 5.36 -7.92
CA GLY A 46 12.29 4.58 -8.39
C GLY A 46 11.88 3.32 -9.15
N LEU A 47 12.70 2.96 -10.13
CA LEU A 47 12.58 1.72 -10.87
C LEU A 47 13.96 1.05 -11.00
N ILE A 48 14.03 -0.22 -10.61
CA ILE A 48 15.18 -1.08 -10.83
C ILE A 48 14.74 -2.26 -11.71
N CYS A 49 15.51 -2.54 -12.74
CA CYS A 49 15.27 -3.67 -13.63
C CYS A 49 16.56 -4.43 -13.91
N PHE A 50 16.49 -5.75 -13.95
CA PHE A 50 17.62 -6.62 -14.26
C PHE A 50 17.16 -7.98 -14.77
N ASN A 51 18.07 -8.72 -15.37
CA ASN A 51 17.84 -10.11 -15.73
C ASN A 51 18.35 -11.02 -14.62
N SER A 52 17.56 -12.02 -14.23
CA SER A 52 17.99 -13.02 -13.26
C SER A 52 17.75 -14.42 -13.82
N LYS A 53 18.49 -15.42 -13.32
CA LYS A 53 18.26 -16.83 -13.69
C LYS A 53 16.84 -17.30 -13.34
N LYS A 54 16.21 -16.69 -12.31
CA LYS A 54 14.86 -17.06 -11.84
C LYS A 54 13.74 -16.39 -12.65
N GLN A 55 13.99 -15.20 -13.18
CA GLN A 55 13.02 -14.39 -13.91
C GLN A 55 13.79 -13.59 -14.96
N LYS A 56 13.46 -13.81 -16.24
CA LYS A 56 14.16 -13.19 -17.37
C LYS A 56 14.19 -11.67 -17.25
N GLU A 57 13.07 -11.04 -16.91
CA GLU A 57 12.97 -9.60 -16.70
C GLU A 57 12.40 -9.35 -15.30
N HIS A 58 13.27 -9.00 -14.35
CA HIS A 58 12.90 -8.67 -12.98
C HIS A 58 12.74 -7.15 -12.86
N THR A 59 11.61 -6.71 -12.35
CA THR A 59 11.24 -5.29 -12.16
C THR A 59 10.94 -5.02 -10.70
N VAL A 60 11.51 -3.94 -10.17
CA VAL A 60 11.34 -3.50 -8.78
C VAL A 60 10.94 -2.04 -8.77
N SER A 61 9.79 -1.73 -8.17
CA SER A 61 9.31 -0.35 -8.01
C SER A 61 9.54 0.15 -6.59
N ILE A 62 9.91 1.42 -6.47
CA ILE A 62 10.19 2.08 -5.19
C ILE A 62 9.29 3.31 -5.06
N GLU A 63 8.68 3.47 -3.88
CA GLU A 63 8.00 4.68 -3.45
C GLU A 63 8.72 5.25 -2.22
N ALA A 64 9.09 6.53 -2.23
CA ALA A 64 9.85 7.17 -1.17
C ALA A 64 9.02 8.24 -0.44
N LYS A 65 9.05 8.23 0.90
CA LYS A 65 8.35 9.21 1.73
C LYS A 65 9.29 9.87 2.73
N SER A 66 9.20 11.19 2.78
CA SER A 66 9.93 12.02 3.72
C SER A 66 9.02 12.46 4.87
N HIS A 67 9.61 13.21 5.82
CA HIS A 67 8.89 13.71 6.98
C HIS A 67 7.73 14.65 6.63
N LYS A 68 7.77 15.29 5.44
CA LYS A 68 6.71 16.22 5.01
C LYS A 68 5.43 15.48 4.62
N THR A 69 5.55 14.22 4.21
CA THR A 69 4.46 13.39 3.71
C THR A 69 3.95 12.40 4.76
N LEU A 70 4.12 12.73 6.05
CA LEU A 70 3.75 11.86 7.17
C LEU A 70 2.26 11.50 7.17
N ARG A 71 1.40 12.39 6.67
CA ARG A 71 -0.04 12.12 6.50
C ARG A 71 -0.32 10.91 5.62
N ASN A 72 0.52 10.65 4.62
CA ASN A 72 0.33 9.53 3.68
C ASN A 72 0.74 8.17 4.29
N LEU A 73 1.37 8.19 5.46
CA LEU A 73 1.68 7.00 6.25
C LEU A 73 0.57 6.72 7.29
N ILE A 74 -0.40 7.63 7.45
CA ILE A 74 -1.52 7.47 8.36
C ILE A 74 -2.58 6.63 7.68
N THR A 75 -3.16 5.70 8.44
CA THR A 75 -4.30 4.91 8.01
C THR A 75 -5.53 5.81 7.91
N SER A 76 -6.16 5.84 6.74
CA SER A 76 -7.48 6.43 6.52
C SER A 76 -8.51 5.33 6.39
N TRP A 77 -9.77 5.59 6.74
CA TRP A 77 -10.84 4.62 6.51
C TRP A 77 -11.29 4.65 5.05
N ASN A 78 -11.49 3.48 4.46
CA ASN A 78 -12.21 3.32 3.21
C ASN A 78 -13.71 3.33 3.49
N ASP A 79 -14.25 4.54 3.69
CA ASP A 79 -15.66 4.73 4.05
C ASP A 79 -16.59 4.10 3.02
N TYR A 80 -16.23 4.15 1.73
CA TYR A 80 -17.02 3.56 0.65
C TYR A 80 -17.10 2.04 0.77
N LYS A 81 -15.95 1.35 0.89
CA LYS A 81 -15.90 -0.11 1.01
C LYS A 81 -16.58 -0.57 2.31
N PHE A 82 -16.37 0.18 3.40
CA PHE A 82 -17.00 -0.09 4.69
C PHE A 82 -18.52 0.03 4.61
N ALA A 83 -19.03 1.14 4.06
CA ALA A 83 -20.45 1.37 3.88
C ALA A 83 -21.09 0.33 2.95
N LEU A 84 -20.41 -0.04 1.86
CA LEU A 84 -20.91 -1.06 0.94
C LEU A 84 -21.07 -2.42 1.63
N HIS A 85 -20.07 -2.82 2.44
CA HIS A 85 -20.09 -4.09 3.17
C HIS A 85 -21.06 -4.11 4.35
N SER A 86 -21.43 -2.96 4.93
CA SER A 86 -22.45 -2.89 5.97
C SER A 86 -23.88 -2.78 5.41
N ILE A 87 -24.07 -2.02 4.33
CA ILE A 87 -25.40 -1.74 3.75
C ILE A 87 -25.90 -2.90 2.90
N LEU A 88 -25.08 -3.49 2.02
CA LEU A 88 -25.57 -4.53 1.08
C LEU A 88 -26.18 -5.75 1.80
N PRO A 89 -25.52 -6.38 2.80
CA PRO A 89 -26.13 -7.50 3.51
C PRO A 89 -27.39 -7.09 4.28
N SER A 90 -27.40 -5.88 4.83
CA SER A 90 -28.55 -5.33 5.55
C SER A 90 -29.76 -5.13 4.63
N LEU A 91 -29.55 -4.67 3.39
CA LEU A 91 -30.60 -4.58 2.37
C LEU A 91 -31.15 -5.96 1.98
N VAL A 92 -30.28 -6.97 1.86
CA VAL A 92 -30.71 -8.35 1.58
C VAL A 92 -31.59 -8.86 2.72
N ILE A 93 -31.20 -8.65 3.98
CA ILE A 93 -31.99 -9.04 5.14
C ILE A 93 -33.33 -8.28 5.19
N GLY A 94 -33.31 -6.98 4.91
CA GLY A 94 -34.51 -6.15 4.80
C GLY A 94 -35.47 -6.66 3.73
N PHE A 95 -34.97 -7.00 2.55
CA PHE A 95 -35.78 -7.55 1.46
C PHE A 95 -36.36 -8.93 1.83
N LEU A 96 -35.56 -9.82 2.41
CA LEU A 96 -36.04 -11.13 2.88
C LEU A 96 -37.13 -10.98 3.95
N SER A 97 -37.05 -9.97 4.81
CA SER A 97 -38.08 -9.73 5.83
C SER A 97 -39.45 -9.40 5.23
N LEU A 98 -39.52 -8.78 4.04
CA LEU A 98 -40.80 -8.52 3.36
C LEU A 98 -41.55 -9.83 3.07
N TYR A 99 -40.83 -10.88 2.69
CA TYR A 99 -41.41 -12.20 2.44
C TYR A 99 -41.90 -12.86 3.74
N PHE A 100 -41.10 -12.81 4.80
CA PHE A 100 -41.48 -13.43 6.09
C PHE A 100 -42.64 -12.71 6.80
N PHE A 101 -42.78 -11.39 6.61
CA PHE A 101 -43.82 -10.58 7.23
C PHE A 101 -44.97 -10.22 6.27
N GLN A 102 -45.14 -10.97 5.17
CA GLN A 102 -46.15 -10.68 4.15
C GLN A 102 -47.61 -10.77 4.65
N ASN A 103 -47.85 -11.47 5.76
CA ASN A 103 -49.18 -11.64 6.35
C ASN A 103 -49.61 -10.45 7.24
N MET A 104 -48.72 -9.49 7.50
CA MET A 104 -49.03 -8.26 8.24
C MET A 104 -49.55 -7.18 7.31
N ALA A 105 -50.13 -6.11 7.88
CA ALA A 105 -50.49 -4.94 7.09
C ALA A 105 -49.24 -4.33 6.45
N TRP A 106 -49.34 -3.96 5.17
CA TRP A 106 -48.20 -3.55 4.33
C TRP A 106 -47.33 -2.44 4.97
N TYR A 107 -47.93 -1.51 5.71
CA TYR A 107 -47.22 -0.42 6.37
C TYR A 107 -46.41 -0.90 7.58
N PHE A 108 -46.90 -1.89 8.33
CA PHE A 108 -46.12 -2.53 9.41
C PHE A 108 -44.97 -3.34 8.84
N THR A 109 -45.22 -4.10 7.77
CA THR A 109 -44.18 -4.87 7.07
C THR A 109 -43.08 -3.95 6.55
N ALA A 110 -43.43 -2.87 5.85
CA ALA A 110 -42.48 -1.89 5.35
C ALA A 110 -41.69 -1.20 6.48
N LEU A 111 -42.36 -0.78 7.55
CA LEU A 111 -41.71 -0.15 8.71
C LEU A 111 -40.72 -1.11 9.37
N LEU A 112 -41.11 -2.37 9.59
CA LEU A 112 -40.26 -3.39 10.21
C LEU A 112 -39.06 -3.71 9.33
N SER A 113 -39.24 -3.82 8.01
CA SER A 113 -38.13 -4.04 7.07
C SER A 113 -37.14 -2.88 7.08
N ILE A 114 -37.60 -1.62 7.09
CA ILE A 114 -36.71 -0.45 7.18
C ILE A 114 -35.97 -0.44 8.51
N ALA A 115 -36.67 -0.68 9.63
CA ALA A 115 -36.07 -0.74 10.95
C ALA A 115 -35.01 -1.85 11.02
N LEU A 116 -35.27 -3.01 10.41
CA LEU A 116 -34.33 -4.13 10.37
C LEU A 116 -33.08 -3.79 9.52
N VAL A 117 -33.23 -3.10 8.38
CA VAL A 117 -32.08 -2.63 7.59
C VAL A 117 -31.20 -1.71 8.42
N LEU A 118 -31.78 -0.72 9.11
CA LEU A 118 -31.03 0.23 9.93
C LEU A 118 -30.31 -0.49 11.09
N PHE A 119 -31.03 -1.37 11.79
CA PHE A 119 -30.48 -2.13 12.91
C PHE A 119 -29.35 -3.07 12.47
N MET A 120 -29.53 -3.82 11.38
CA MET A 120 -28.50 -4.70 10.86
C MET A 120 -27.30 -3.93 10.31
N THR A 121 -27.51 -2.78 9.68
CA THR A 121 -26.41 -1.92 9.22
C THR A 121 -25.56 -1.47 10.40
N PHE A 122 -26.20 -1.08 11.50
CA PHE A 122 -25.51 -0.69 12.74
C PHE A 122 -24.72 -1.86 13.34
N LEU A 123 -25.35 -3.03 13.51
CA LEU A 123 -24.67 -4.21 14.06
C LEU A 123 -23.49 -4.66 13.20
N ILE A 124 -23.69 -4.79 11.89
CA ILE A 124 -22.63 -5.18 10.96
C ILE A 124 -21.51 -4.15 10.96
N SER A 125 -21.83 -2.85 10.99
CA SER A 125 -20.81 -1.78 11.08
C SER A 125 -19.95 -1.94 12.34
N ILE A 126 -20.56 -2.20 13.50
CA ILE A 126 -19.82 -2.49 14.74
C ILE A 126 -18.95 -3.73 14.58
N THR A 127 -19.50 -4.83 14.07
CA THR A 127 -18.75 -6.07 13.86
C THR A 127 -17.54 -5.85 12.94
N LEU A 128 -17.71 -5.14 11.83
CA LEU A 128 -16.63 -4.81 10.90
C LEU A 128 -15.58 -3.89 11.55
N MET A 129 -16.00 -2.90 12.35
CA MET A 129 -15.07 -2.03 13.08
C MET A 129 -14.27 -2.78 14.15
N VAL A 130 -14.86 -3.77 14.81
CA VAL A 130 -14.18 -4.51 15.90
C VAL A 130 -13.33 -5.64 15.37
N LEU A 131 -13.83 -6.44 14.42
CA LEU A 131 -13.18 -7.69 13.98
C LEU A 131 -12.31 -7.51 12.73
N GLU A 132 -12.62 -6.53 11.88
CA GLU A 132 -12.00 -6.40 10.56
C GLU A 132 -11.45 -4.99 10.29
N SER A 133 -11.15 -4.22 11.35
CA SER A 133 -10.75 -2.81 11.23
C SER A 133 -9.63 -2.58 10.20
N ASP A 134 -8.68 -3.51 10.11
CA ASP A 134 -7.52 -3.39 9.23
C ASP A 134 -7.85 -3.58 7.74
N LYS A 135 -8.93 -4.31 7.40
CA LYS A 135 -9.37 -4.51 5.99
C LYS A 135 -9.96 -3.27 5.34
N TYR A 136 -10.36 -2.30 6.18
CA TYR A 136 -10.96 -1.04 5.77
C TYR A 136 -10.02 0.14 6.00
N LYS A 137 -8.84 -0.07 6.59
CA LYS A 137 -7.79 0.95 6.66
C LYS A 137 -7.03 0.98 5.32
N LEU A 138 -6.97 2.15 4.70
CA LEU A 138 -6.12 2.46 3.57
C LEU A 138 -4.88 3.18 4.07
N ILE A 139 -3.76 2.91 3.42
CA ILE A 139 -2.55 3.69 3.61
C ILE A 139 -2.21 4.26 2.23
N ASP A 140 -2.19 5.58 2.11
CA ASP A 140 -2.04 6.25 0.81
C ASP A 140 -0.72 5.86 0.12
N VAL A 141 0.37 5.68 0.86
CA VAL A 141 1.62 5.21 0.26
C VAL A 141 1.51 3.78 -0.31
N VAL A 142 0.70 2.94 0.34
CA VAL A 142 0.45 1.56 -0.08
C VAL A 142 -0.44 1.54 -1.32
N THR A 143 -1.46 2.40 -1.40
CA THR A 143 -2.28 2.51 -2.61
C THR A 143 -1.49 3.10 -3.78
N GLN A 144 -0.58 4.05 -3.52
CA GLN A 144 0.33 4.63 -4.51
C GLN A 144 1.25 3.57 -5.11
N ILE A 145 1.93 2.76 -4.29
CA ILE A 145 2.87 1.76 -4.81
C ILE A 145 2.19 0.67 -5.66
N HIS A 146 0.91 0.40 -5.42
CA HIS A 146 0.14 -0.53 -6.25
C HIS A 146 -0.12 -0.02 -7.67
N GLN A 147 0.01 1.29 -7.92
CA GLN A 147 -0.11 1.88 -9.26
C GLN A 147 1.10 1.59 -10.15
N TYR A 148 2.18 1.04 -9.58
CA TYR A 148 3.41 0.70 -10.29
C TYR A 148 3.56 -0.82 -10.36
N PRO A 149 3.26 -1.45 -11.51
CA PRO A 149 3.40 -2.89 -11.65
C PRO A 149 4.88 -3.31 -11.56
N ALA A 150 5.20 -4.25 -10.66
CA ALA A 150 6.56 -4.73 -10.45
C ALA A 150 6.55 -6.13 -9.82
N ASN A 151 7.64 -6.88 -9.99
CA ASN A 151 7.83 -8.19 -9.35
C ASN A 151 8.03 -8.05 -7.84
N GLU A 152 8.78 -7.03 -7.43
CA GLU A 152 8.99 -6.67 -6.02
C GLU A 152 8.67 -5.18 -5.83
N LYS A 153 8.07 -4.82 -4.71
CA LYS A 153 7.65 -3.44 -4.40
C LYS A 153 8.26 -3.00 -3.08
N TRP A 154 8.85 -1.81 -3.06
CA TRP A 154 9.49 -1.25 -1.87
C TRP A 154 8.94 0.12 -1.50
N ILE A 155 8.66 0.31 -0.22
CA ILE A 155 8.42 1.63 0.36
C ILE A 155 9.66 2.03 1.15
N ALA A 156 10.18 3.23 0.91
CA ALA A 156 11.30 3.81 1.63
C ALA A 156 10.85 5.00 2.47
N VAL A 157 11.03 4.92 3.79
CA VAL A 157 10.59 5.94 4.73
C VAL A 157 11.79 6.53 5.47
N SER A 158 11.83 7.85 5.64
CA SER A 158 12.87 8.44 6.49
C SER A 158 12.65 8.14 7.98
N LYS A 159 13.72 7.82 8.70
CA LYS A 159 13.68 7.61 10.16
C LYS A 159 13.14 8.84 10.91
N ASP A 160 13.37 10.03 10.38
CA ASP A 160 12.81 11.28 10.93
C ASP A 160 11.28 11.29 10.87
N SER A 161 10.67 10.67 9.85
CA SER A 161 9.21 10.52 9.75
C SER A 161 8.67 9.62 10.86
N LEU A 162 9.40 8.53 11.16
CA LEU A 162 9.04 7.57 12.22
C LEU A 162 9.24 8.12 13.63
N ASN A 163 10.18 9.05 13.81
CA ASN A 163 10.40 9.71 15.10
C ASN A 163 9.41 10.88 15.32
N LEU A 164 8.88 11.49 14.26
CA LEU A 164 7.89 12.57 14.35
C LEU A 164 6.51 12.05 14.74
N THR A 165 6.14 10.85 14.29
CA THR A 165 5.00 10.13 14.87
C THR A 165 5.17 10.05 16.38
N GLN A 166 6.30 9.55 16.89
CA GLN A 166 6.54 9.45 18.34
C GLN A 166 6.54 10.78 19.12
N LYS A 167 6.92 11.90 18.49
CA LYS A 167 7.00 13.23 19.14
C LYS A 167 5.67 14.01 19.13
N LEU A 168 4.74 13.66 18.26
CA LEU A 168 3.36 14.20 18.21
C LEU A 168 2.41 13.56 19.26
N LYS A 169 2.98 13.08 20.38
CA LYS A 169 2.29 12.50 21.54
C LYS A 169 1.18 13.38 22.17
N HIS A 170 1.06 14.66 21.77
CA HIS A 170 0.09 15.61 22.34
C HIS A 170 -1.12 15.92 21.44
N SER A 171 -1.25 15.32 20.25
CA SER A 171 -2.42 15.52 19.40
C SER A 171 -3.03 14.19 18.96
N ASN A 172 -3.84 13.55 19.82
CA ASN A 172 -4.73 12.41 19.51
C ASN A 172 -4.15 11.31 18.58
N PHE A 173 -2.82 11.13 18.60
CA PHE A 173 -2.11 10.23 17.71
C PHE A 173 -1.55 9.11 18.58
N GLN A 174 -2.13 7.91 18.50
CA GLN A 174 -1.63 6.71 19.18
C GLN A 174 -0.29 6.30 18.53
N THR A 175 0.80 6.64 19.22
CA THR A 175 2.18 6.75 18.70
C THR A 175 3.00 5.46 18.55
N LYS A 176 2.39 4.27 18.64
CA LYS A 176 3.08 2.99 18.43
C LYS A 176 2.29 2.09 17.47
N ASP A 177 0.99 2.01 17.72
CA ASP A 177 0.05 1.19 16.95
C ASP A 177 0.01 1.58 15.47
N ASN A 178 0.11 2.86 15.11
CA ASN A 178 0.06 3.27 13.70
C ASN A 178 1.28 2.80 12.89
N PHE A 179 2.48 2.77 13.49
CA PHE A 179 3.66 2.27 12.80
C PHE A 179 3.63 0.75 12.71
N GLU A 180 3.24 0.06 13.79
CA GLU A 180 3.08 -1.39 13.78
C GLU A 180 2.00 -1.83 12.78
N ASN A 181 0.88 -1.09 12.70
CA ASN A 181 -0.15 -1.30 11.68
C ASN A 181 0.40 -1.06 10.27
N PHE A 182 1.19 0.00 10.05
CA PHE A 182 1.82 0.23 8.75
C PHE A 182 2.76 -0.92 8.34
N VAL A 183 3.59 -1.40 9.28
CA VAL A 183 4.46 -2.56 9.04
C VAL A 183 3.63 -3.81 8.75
N SER A 184 2.59 -4.08 9.53
CA SER A 184 1.66 -5.22 9.34
C SER A 184 0.96 -5.17 7.97
N VAL A 185 0.52 -3.99 7.53
CA VAL A 185 -0.07 -3.79 6.19
C VAL A 185 0.96 -4.04 5.10
N CYS A 186 2.19 -3.53 5.24
CA CYS A 186 3.27 -3.80 4.28
C CYS A 186 3.58 -5.31 4.20
N GLN A 187 3.67 -6.00 5.34
CA GLN A 187 3.93 -7.44 5.40
C GLN A 187 2.81 -8.27 4.77
N SER A 188 1.54 -8.01 5.15
CA SER A 188 0.38 -8.72 4.61
C SER A 188 0.22 -8.51 3.10
N GLN A 189 0.61 -7.34 2.58
CA GLN A 189 0.61 -7.04 1.16
C GLN A 189 1.92 -7.37 0.45
N ARG A 190 2.88 -7.97 1.16
CA ARG A 190 4.18 -8.42 0.64
C ARG A 190 4.99 -7.28 0.01
N ILE A 191 4.91 -6.08 0.57
CA ILE A 191 5.69 -4.89 0.19
C ILE A 191 6.89 -4.78 1.12
N GLY A 192 8.08 -4.63 0.57
CA GLY A 192 9.30 -4.42 1.35
C GLY A 192 9.36 -3.02 1.95
N LEU A 193 9.93 -2.89 3.14
CA LEU A 193 10.05 -1.62 3.84
C LEU A 193 11.51 -1.28 4.15
N LEU A 194 11.95 -0.11 3.70
CA LEU A 194 13.25 0.46 4.01
C LEU A 194 13.11 1.64 4.97
N ILE A 195 13.91 1.60 6.03
CA ILE A 195 14.05 2.72 6.97
C ILE A 195 15.37 3.44 6.67
N ILE A 196 15.27 4.68 6.22
CA ILE A 196 16.43 5.48 5.79
C ILE A 196 16.75 6.53 6.84
N SER A 197 17.97 6.45 7.36
CA SER A 197 18.57 7.52 8.15
C SER A 197 19.72 8.17 7.39
N ARG A 198 20.31 9.22 7.96
CA ARG A 198 21.49 9.86 7.36
C ARG A 198 22.69 8.93 7.22
N ARG A 199 22.84 7.99 8.16
CA ARG A 199 24.04 7.14 8.27
C ARG A 199 23.80 5.71 7.79
N LYS A 200 22.62 5.17 8.05
CA LYS A 200 22.26 3.77 7.76
C LYS A 200 20.93 3.65 7.03
N THR A 201 20.81 2.60 6.23
CA THR A 201 19.58 2.11 5.61
C THR A 201 19.31 0.74 6.19
N GLU A 202 18.11 0.51 6.72
CA GLU A 202 17.72 -0.74 7.35
C GLU A 202 16.54 -1.35 6.59
N ILE A 203 16.57 -2.66 6.37
CA ILE A 203 15.43 -3.42 5.85
C ILE A 203 14.59 -3.83 7.07
N GLU A 204 13.37 -3.31 7.17
CA GLU A 204 12.44 -3.70 8.23
C GLU A 204 11.71 -4.99 7.86
N ASN A 205 11.32 -5.13 6.59
CA ASN A 205 10.82 -6.37 6.03
C ASN A 205 11.14 -6.49 4.54
N GLU A 206 11.37 -7.71 4.07
CA GLU A 206 11.58 -7.98 2.65
C GLU A 206 10.25 -8.00 1.87
N PRO A 207 10.28 -7.66 0.57
CA PRO A 207 9.13 -7.79 -0.31
C PRO A 207 8.85 -9.26 -0.63
N GLY A 208 7.60 -9.57 -0.97
CA GLY A 208 7.31 -10.79 -1.69
C GLY A 208 7.54 -10.63 -3.18
N PHE A 209 7.61 -11.77 -3.86
CA PHE A 209 7.83 -11.85 -5.29
C PHE A 209 6.53 -12.16 -6.03
N SER A 210 6.24 -11.38 -7.06
CA SER A 210 5.15 -11.61 -8.02
C SER A 210 5.71 -12.04 -9.38
N LYS A 211 5.22 -13.14 -9.94
CA LYS A 211 5.60 -13.60 -11.29
C LYS A 211 4.90 -12.76 -12.36
N GLY A 212 5.62 -12.42 -13.42
CA GLY A 212 5.08 -11.68 -14.57
C GLY A 212 6.12 -10.79 -15.25
N ASP A 213 5.84 -10.38 -16.49
CA ASP A 213 6.54 -9.28 -17.15
C ASP A 213 5.77 -7.99 -16.85
N PHE A 214 6.38 -7.12 -16.04
CA PHE A 214 5.81 -5.83 -15.68
C PHE A 214 6.44 -4.68 -16.46
N LEU A 215 7.50 -4.94 -17.23
CA LEU A 215 8.28 -3.92 -17.89
C LEU A 215 7.48 -3.23 -19.01
N ASP A 216 6.52 -3.93 -19.61
CA ASP A 216 5.57 -3.38 -20.59
C ASP A 216 4.70 -2.25 -20.05
N SER A 217 4.56 -2.13 -18.73
CA SER A 217 3.82 -1.05 -18.09
C SER A 217 4.58 0.28 -18.08
N TYR A 218 5.85 0.30 -18.50
CA TYR A 218 6.73 1.47 -18.43
C TYR A 218 7.09 2.04 -19.79
N ILE A 219 7.11 3.37 -19.90
CA ILE A 219 7.44 4.09 -21.14
C ILE A 219 8.87 3.76 -21.59
N LEU A 220 9.78 3.56 -20.64
CA LEU A 220 11.20 3.30 -20.92
C LEU A 220 11.51 1.85 -21.28
N LYS A 221 10.52 0.98 -21.50
CA LYS A 221 10.73 -0.46 -21.70
C LYS A 221 11.83 -0.81 -22.69
N ASN A 222 11.84 -0.19 -23.88
CA ASN A 222 12.81 -0.49 -24.93
C ASN A 222 14.24 -0.11 -24.51
N LYS A 223 14.39 1.02 -23.82
CA LYS A 223 15.68 1.47 -23.28
C LYS A 223 16.16 0.55 -22.17
N ILE A 224 15.24 0.09 -21.32
CA ILE A 224 15.55 -0.83 -20.22
C ILE A 224 15.98 -2.19 -20.77
N LYS A 225 15.19 -2.79 -21.69
CA LYS A 225 15.51 -4.07 -22.33
C LYS A 225 16.88 -4.03 -23.01
N ARG A 226 17.23 -2.97 -23.74
CA ARG A 226 18.58 -2.80 -24.30
C ARG A 226 19.66 -2.78 -23.22
N LYS A 227 19.46 -2.06 -22.11
CA LYS A 227 20.48 -1.97 -21.05
C LYS A 227 20.69 -3.28 -20.30
N ILE A 228 19.65 -4.08 -20.11
CA ILE A 228 19.73 -5.36 -19.37
C ILE A 228 20.07 -6.56 -20.26
N ASN A 229 19.72 -6.52 -21.57
CA ASN A 229 19.95 -7.61 -22.52
C ASN A 229 21.17 -7.43 -23.42
N ASN A 230 21.66 -6.22 -23.67
CA ASN A 230 22.82 -6.06 -24.54
C ASN A 230 24.02 -6.72 -23.89
N GLU A 231 24.63 -7.68 -24.60
CA GLU A 231 26.08 -7.94 -24.59
C GLU A 231 26.83 -6.62 -24.80
#